data_AF-A0A7Y5FQ67-F1
#
_entry.id   AF-A0A7Y5FQ67-F1
#
_cell.length_a   1.000
_cell.length_b   1.000
_cell.length_c   1.000
_cell.angle_alpha   90.00
_cell.angle_beta   90.00
_cell.angle_gamma   90.00
#
_symmetry.space_group_name_H-M   'P 1'
#
loop_
_entity.id
_entity.type
_entity.pdbx_description
1 polymer ?
#
loop_
_entity_poly.entity_id
_entity_poly.type
_entity_poly.pdbx_seq_one_letter_code
_entity_poly.pdbx_strand_id
1 'polypeptide(L)'
;MSSKERLRTVFAELTEWPRDNMSIDENIADLRRHEHEFNNRIAFVYSVFNKSRENYIGCLYIEPGGKKVYDSAVFMWVSNMFTESDEILFSEAKRRIADYWPFKNPAYPGREITWSEWETIR
;
A
#
# COMPACT_ATOMS: atom_id res chain seq x y z
N MET A 1 -4.18 16.39 -3.77
CA MET A 1 -4.85 15.07 -3.95
C MET A 1 -6.15 15.05 -3.17
N SER A 2 -7.25 14.58 -3.78
CA SER A 2 -8.60 14.59 -3.18
C SER A 2 -8.77 13.64 -1.99
N SER A 3 -7.95 12.58 -1.89
CA SER A 3 -8.02 11.58 -0.80
C SER A 3 -7.05 11.84 0.36
N LYS A 4 -6.31 12.95 0.34
CA LYS A 4 -5.19 13.23 1.26
C LYS A 4 -5.54 13.06 2.74
N GLU A 5 -6.62 13.69 3.20
CA GLU A 5 -7.02 13.66 4.62
C GLU A 5 -7.30 12.24 5.10
N ARG A 6 -8.05 11.46 4.30
CA ARG A 6 -8.31 10.04 4.62
C ARG A 6 -7.04 9.20 4.55
N LEU A 7 -6.17 9.41 3.57
CA LEU A 7 -4.94 8.61 3.45
C LEU A 7 -4.01 8.77 4.65
N ARG A 8 -4.03 9.94 5.30
CA ARG A 8 -3.31 10.16 6.56
C ARG A 8 -3.86 9.38 7.75
N THR A 9 -5.07 8.83 7.66
CA THR A 9 -5.63 7.92 8.67
C THR A 9 -5.41 6.45 8.32
N VAL A 10 -4.87 6.14 7.14
CA VAL A 10 -4.67 4.77 6.65
C VAL A 10 -3.25 4.28 6.95
N PHE A 11 -2.24 5.16 6.88
CA PHE A 11 -0.83 4.81 7.05
C PHE A 11 -0.23 5.38 8.33
N ALA A 12 0.49 4.55 9.09
CA ALA A 12 1.16 4.90 10.34
C ALA A 12 0.25 5.64 11.35
N GLU A 13 0.72 5.86 12.57
CA GLU A 13 -0.07 6.69 13.50
C GLU A 13 0.02 8.19 13.16
N LEU A 14 1.11 8.62 12.52
CA LEU A 14 1.44 10.03 12.26
C LEU A 14 2.05 10.26 10.86
N THR A 15 1.49 9.63 9.81
CA THR A 15 1.99 9.89 8.45
C THR A 15 1.67 11.32 7.99
N GLU A 16 2.64 11.96 7.34
CA GLU A 16 2.41 13.20 6.61
C GLU A 16 2.08 12.95 5.12
N TRP A 17 2.20 11.70 4.66
CA TRP A 17 1.94 11.35 3.27
C TRP A 17 0.43 11.23 3.00
N PRO A 18 -0.07 11.79 1.89
CA PRO A 18 0.62 12.69 0.96
C PRO A 18 0.87 14.08 1.57
N ARG A 19 2.08 14.64 1.38
CA ARG A 19 2.46 15.98 1.90
C ARG A 19 1.61 17.07 1.25
N ASP A 20 1.34 18.15 1.99
CA ASP A 20 0.48 19.26 1.52
C ASP A 20 1.05 19.96 0.29
N ASN A 21 2.37 20.06 0.22
CA ASN A 21 3.14 20.77 -0.80
C ASN A 21 3.90 19.82 -1.73
N MET A 22 3.48 18.56 -1.86
CA MET A 22 4.11 17.62 -2.78
C MET A 22 4.05 18.16 -4.21
N SER A 23 5.22 18.44 -4.77
CA SER A 23 5.38 18.92 -6.14
C SER A 23 5.17 17.81 -7.16
N ILE A 24 4.89 18.20 -8.41
CA ILE A 24 4.80 17.26 -9.53
C ILE A 24 6.12 16.51 -9.70
N ASP A 25 7.26 17.19 -9.56
CA ASP A 25 8.58 16.59 -9.70
C ASP A 25 8.87 15.56 -8.60
N GLU A 26 8.52 15.84 -7.34
CA GLU A 26 8.60 14.86 -6.26
C GLU A 26 7.73 13.63 -6.54
N ASN A 27 6.50 13.83 -7.03
CA ASN A 27 5.62 12.73 -7.40
C ASN A 27 6.19 11.90 -8.56
N ILE A 28 6.78 12.54 -9.58
CA ILE A 28 7.47 11.84 -10.67
C ILE A 28 8.68 11.06 -10.16
N ALA A 29 9.46 11.64 -9.25
CA ALA A 29 10.60 10.96 -8.64
C ALA A 29 10.18 9.70 -7.86
N ASP A 30 9.04 9.77 -7.16
CA ASP A 30 8.47 8.62 -6.44
C ASP A 30 8.05 7.50 -7.42
N LEU A 31 7.40 7.86 -8.53
CA LEU A 31 7.04 6.89 -9.59
C LEU A 31 8.28 6.23 -10.22
N ARG A 32 9.36 6.99 -10.46
CA ARG A 32 10.62 6.45 -10.98
C ARG A 32 11.27 5.48 -9.99
N ARG A 33 11.22 5.79 -8.69
CA ARG A 33 11.68 4.89 -7.63
C ARG A 33 10.90 3.58 -7.65
N HIS A 34 9.56 3.65 -7.72
CA HIS A 34 8.71 2.46 -7.79
C HIS A 34 8.97 1.62 -9.04
N GLU A 35 9.20 2.24 -10.20
CA GLU A 35 9.59 1.53 -11.42
C GLU A 35 10.92 0.80 -11.24
N HIS A 36 11.92 1.45 -10.64
CA HIS A 36 13.20 0.83 -10.33
C HIS A 36 13.05 -0.36 -9.36
N GLU A 37 12.29 -0.19 -8.28
CA GLU A 37 12.00 -1.24 -7.30
C GLU A 37 11.31 -2.44 -7.93
N PHE A 38 10.32 -2.19 -8.80
CA PHE A 38 9.59 -3.23 -9.52
C PHE A 38 10.52 -4.03 -10.43
N ASN A 39 11.34 -3.35 -11.23
CA ASN A 39 12.27 -3.98 -12.17
C ASN A 39 13.34 -4.82 -11.46
N ASN A 40 13.74 -4.43 -10.26
CA ASN A 40 14.70 -5.16 -9.44
C ASN A 40 14.05 -6.17 -8.48
N ARG A 41 12.72 -6.34 -8.53
CA ARG A 41 11.94 -7.23 -7.64
C ARG A 41 12.15 -6.94 -6.15
N ILE A 42 12.31 -5.67 -5.81
CA ILE A 42 12.53 -5.20 -4.43
C ILE A 42 11.19 -4.93 -3.75
N ALA A 43 10.32 -4.17 -4.41
CA ALA A 43 8.98 -3.82 -3.96
C ALA A 43 8.06 -3.67 -5.16
N PHE A 44 6.76 -3.82 -4.95
CA PHE A 44 5.76 -3.80 -6.00
C PHE A 44 4.60 -2.91 -5.60
N VAL A 45 4.23 -2.00 -6.49
CA VAL A 45 3.11 -1.08 -6.30
C VAL A 45 2.13 -1.26 -7.46
N TYR A 46 0.88 -1.53 -7.11
CA TYR A 46 -0.19 -1.78 -8.07
C TYR A 46 -1.29 -0.73 -7.93
N SER A 47 -1.61 -0.08 -9.04
CA SER A 47 -2.82 0.72 -9.15
C SER A 47 -4.03 -0.20 -9.31
N VAL A 48 -5.02 -0.05 -8.44
CA VAL A 48 -6.25 -0.84 -8.42
C VAL A 48 -7.31 -0.08 -9.20
N PHE A 49 -7.92 -0.76 -10.18
CA PHE A 49 -9.01 -0.23 -10.97
C PHE A 49 -10.25 -1.10 -10.85
N ASN A 50 -11.40 -0.52 -11.19
CA ASN A 50 -12.59 -1.30 -11.46
C ASN A 50 -12.40 -2.22 -12.69
N LYS A 51 -13.34 -3.15 -12.91
CA LYS A 51 -13.25 -4.12 -14.01
C LYS A 51 -13.12 -3.47 -15.40
N SER A 52 -13.79 -2.33 -15.64
CA SER A 52 -13.70 -1.60 -16.92
C SER A 52 -12.40 -0.82 -17.08
N ARG A 53 -11.57 -0.72 -16.02
CA ARG A 53 -10.33 0.08 -15.97
C ARG A 53 -10.54 1.59 -16.16
N GLU A 54 -11.76 2.06 -16.00
CA GLU A 54 -12.11 3.47 -16.14
C GLU A 54 -12.02 4.23 -14.82
N ASN A 55 -12.18 3.53 -13.70
CA ASN A 55 -12.17 4.12 -12.37
C ASN A 55 -10.97 3.64 -11.56
N TYR A 56 -10.15 4.59 -11.13
CA TYR A 56 -9.06 4.37 -10.19
C TYR A 56 -9.63 4.21 -8.78
N ILE A 57 -9.58 2.99 -8.26
CA ILE A 57 -10.11 2.64 -6.95
C ILE A 57 -9.10 3.00 -5.87
N GLY A 58 -7.82 2.68 -6.06
CA GLY A 58 -6.81 2.84 -5.01
C GLY A 58 -5.47 2.20 -5.35
N CYS A 59 -4.71 1.83 -4.33
CA CYS A 59 -3.36 1.30 -4.50
C CYS A 59 -3.08 0.15 -3.52
N LEU A 60 -2.26 -0.80 -3.98
CA LEU A 60 -1.72 -1.92 -3.21
C LEU A 60 -0.19 -1.87 -3.28
N TYR A 61 0.46 -1.96 -2.14
CA TYR A 61 1.92 -1.97 -1.99
C TYR A 61 2.34 -3.31 -1.39
N ILE A 62 3.42 -3.87 -1.92
CA ILE A 62 4.08 -5.06 -1.41
C ILE A 62 5.54 -4.70 -1.24
N GLU A 63 5.97 -4.59 0.01
CA GLU A 63 7.32 -4.19 0.39
C GLU A 63 8.02 -5.32 1.15
N PRO A 64 9.35 -5.29 1.29
CA PRO A 64 10.06 -6.19 2.20
C PRO A 64 9.52 -6.07 3.64
N GLY A 65 9.33 -7.20 4.32
CA GLY A 65 8.70 -7.27 5.66
C GLY A 65 9.50 -6.67 6.82
N GLY A 66 10.60 -5.96 6.56
CA GLY A 66 11.47 -5.39 7.59
C GLY A 66 12.32 -6.44 8.32
N LYS A 67 12.57 -6.24 9.62
CA LYS A 67 13.50 -7.07 10.39
C LYS A 67 12.81 -8.27 11.06
N LYS A 68 13.24 -9.46 10.61
CA LYS A 68 13.24 -10.78 11.28
C LYS A 68 11.95 -11.61 11.32
N VAL A 69 10.75 -11.04 11.43
CA VAL A 69 9.52 -11.87 11.62
C VAL A 69 8.70 -12.05 10.34
N TYR A 70 8.54 -10.99 9.54
CA TYR A 70 7.74 -11.03 8.32
C TYR A 70 8.63 -11.01 7.08
N ASP A 71 8.25 -11.76 6.05
CA ASP A 71 8.99 -11.77 4.78
C ASP A 71 8.47 -10.74 3.78
N SER A 72 7.28 -10.19 4.02
CA SER A 72 6.71 -9.08 3.26
C SER A 72 5.80 -8.22 4.14
N ALA A 73 5.59 -6.98 3.72
CA ALA A 73 4.61 -6.07 4.29
C ALA A 73 3.68 -5.59 3.18
N VAL A 74 2.37 -5.77 3.38
CA VAL A 74 1.34 -5.45 2.40
C VAL A 74 0.51 -4.29 2.91
N PHE A 75 0.50 -3.20 2.16
CA PHE A 75 -0.23 -1.98 2.49
C PHE A 75 -1.25 -1.67 1.40
N MET A 76 -2.39 -1.06 1.75
CA MET A 76 -3.37 -0.67 0.75
C MET A 76 -4.27 0.46 1.20
N TRP A 77 -4.81 1.14 0.21
CA TRP A 77 -5.80 2.19 0.41
C TRP A 77 -6.74 2.27 -0.79
N VAL A 78 -7.98 2.71 -0.54
CA VAL A 78 -8.93 3.14 -1.57
C VAL A 78 -9.08 4.67 -1.57
N SER A 79 -9.47 5.25 -2.69
CA SER A 79 -9.77 6.68 -2.77
C SER A 79 -11.10 6.99 -2.07
N ASN A 80 -11.33 8.27 -1.76
CA ASN A 80 -12.55 8.72 -1.09
C ASN A 80 -13.85 8.36 -1.83
N MET A 81 -13.79 8.11 -3.13
CA MET A 81 -14.97 7.77 -3.94
C MET A 81 -15.36 6.30 -3.86
N PHE A 82 -14.50 5.44 -3.30
CA PHE A 82 -14.68 3.99 -3.28
C PHE A 82 -14.42 3.40 -1.89
N THR A 83 -14.74 4.14 -0.83
CA THR A 83 -14.49 3.73 0.57
C THR A 83 -15.14 2.40 0.93
N GLU A 84 -16.30 2.10 0.35
CA GLU A 84 -17.03 0.84 0.49
C GLU A 84 -16.30 -0.36 -0.10
N SER A 85 -15.27 -0.13 -0.92
CA SER A 85 -14.44 -1.17 -1.52
C SER A 85 -13.22 -1.55 -0.67
N ASP A 86 -12.95 -0.90 0.47
CA ASP A 86 -11.74 -1.14 1.28
C ASP A 86 -11.64 -2.59 1.77
N GLU A 87 -12.70 -3.12 2.37
CA GLU A 87 -12.75 -4.52 2.86
C GLU A 87 -12.66 -5.55 1.73
N ILE A 88 -13.26 -5.23 0.57
CA ILE A 88 -13.20 -6.08 -0.62
C ILE A 88 -11.77 -6.12 -1.16
N LEU A 89 -11.12 -4.96 -1.24
CA LEU A 89 -9.73 -4.86 -1.66
C LEU A 89 -8.82 -5.64 -0.69
N PHE A 90 -9.03 -5.52 0.62
CA PHE A 90 -8.25 -6.26 1.61
C PHE A 90 -8.39 -7.77 1.47
N SER A 91 -9.62 -8.26 1.37
CA SER A 91 -9.90 -9.68 1.18
C SER A 91 -9.28 -10.24 -0.10
N GLU A 92 -9.41 -9.52 -1.22
CA GLU A 92 -8.82 -9.92 -2.50
C GLU A 92 -7.30 -9.84 -2.48
N ALA A 93 -6.71 -8.79 -1.90
CA ALA A 93 -5.27 -8.65 -1.77
C ALA A 93 -4.70 -9.83 -0.97
N LYS A 94 -5.25 -10.13 0.20
CA LYS A 94 -4.80 -11.26 1.04
C LYS A 94 -4.87 -12.59 0.30
N ARG A 95 -5.96 -12.84 -0.43
CA ARG A 95 -6.11 -14.04 -1.26
C ARG A 95 -5.06 -14.11 -2.38
N ARG A 96 -4.87 -13.02 -3.12
CA ARG A 96 -3.89 -12.97 -4.22
C ARG A 96 -2.45 -13.10 -3.72
N ILE A 97 -2.14 -12.53 -2.56
CA ILE A 97 -0.84 -12.72 -1.91
C ILE A 97 -0.62 -14.21 -1.62
N ALA A 98 -1.59 -14.89 -0.99
CA ALA A 98 -1.49 -16.32 -0.71
C ALA A 98 -1.40 -17.20 -1.97
N ASP A 99 -2.13 -16.85 -3.03
CA ASP A 99 -2.21 -17.66 -4.25
C ASP A 99 -0.96 -17.53 -5.15
N TYR A 100 -0.35 -16.34 -5.22
CA TYR A 100 0.65 -16.02 -6.24
C TYR A 100 2.03 -15.63 -5.71
N TRP A 101 2.15 -15.30 -4.42
CA TRP A 101 3.42 -14.88 -3.85
C TRP A 101 4.05 -15.97 -3.00
N PRO A 102 5.39 -16.11 -3.01
CA PRO A 102 6.08 -17.15 -2.25
C PRO A 102 6.27 -16.79 -0.76
N PHE A 103 5.48 -15.83 -0.24
CA PHE A 103 5.58 -15.36 1.14
C PHE A 103 5.02 -16.42 2.09
N LYS A 104 5.80 -16.73 3.13
CA LYS A 104 5.42 -17.63 4.23
C LYS A 104 4.74 -16.88 5.35
N ASN A 105 5.12 -15.62 5.59
CA ASN A 105 4.59 -14.79 6.66
C ASN A 105 4.45 -13.32 6.22
N PRO A 106 3.46 -13.01 5.37
CA PRO A 106 3.16 -11.62 5.00
C PRO A 106 2.50 -10.87 6.15
N ALA A 107 2.98 -9.65 6.44
CA ALA A 107 2.34 -8.71 7.35
C ALA A 107 1.28 -7.87 6.63
N TYR A 108 0.22 -7.51 7.36
CA TYR A 108 -0.80 -6.56 6.92
C TYR A 108 -0.96 -5.42 7.96
N PRO A 109 0.00 -4.48 8.05
CA PRO A 109 -0.04 -3.40 9.03
C PRO A 109 -1.24 -2.48 8.83
N GLY A 110 -1.82 -2.01 9.94
CA GLY A 110 -3.06 -1.25 9.94
C GLY A 110 -4.31 -2.07 9.60
N ARG A 111 -4.19 -3.40 9.46
CA ARG A 111 -5.32 -4.33 9.26
C ARG A 111 -5.32 -5.44 10.30
N GLU A 112 -4.24 -6.22 10.35
CA GLU A 112 -4.09 -7.36 11.27
C GLU A 112 -3.06 -7.12 12.38
N ILE A 113 -2.21 -6.11 12.19
CA ILE A 113 -1.21 -5.65 13.15
C ILE A 113 -1.43 -4.15 13.29
N THR A 114 -1.47 -3.62 14.51
CA THR A 114 -1.62 -2.17 14.70
C THR A 114 -0.39 -1.44 14.18
N TRP A 115 -0.54 -0.15 13.83
CA TRP A 115 0.61 0.65 13.39
C TRP A 115 1.68 0.79 14.48
N SER A 116 1.26 0.99 15.75
CA SER A 116 2.18 1.00 16.89
C SER A 116 3.01 -0.29 16.97
N GLU A 117 2.38 -1.46 16.90
CA GLU A 117 3.08 -2.75 16.92
C GLU A 117 4.03 -2.90 15.73
N TRP A 118 3.57 -2.54 14.52
CA TRP A 118 4.40 -2.60 13.31
C TRP A 118 5.65 -1.73 13.40
N GLU A 119 5.55 -0.52 13.96
CA GLU A 119 6.67 0.39 14.14
C GLU A 119 7.72 -0.13 15.13
N THR A 120 7.33 -0.97 16.11
CA THR A 120 8.29 -1.59 17.03
C THR A 120 9.15 -2.69 16.40
N ILE A 121 8.72 -3.25 15.27
CA ILE A 121 9.37 -4.40 14.62
C ILE A 121 10.02 -4.09 13.26
N ARG A 122 9.79 -2.88 12.73
CA ARG A 122 10.29 -2.44 11.41
C ARG A 122 11.80 -2.20 11.38
#